data_AF-A0A953XUA1-F1
#
_entry.id   AF-A0A953XUA1-F1
#
_cell.length_a   1.000
_cell.length_b   1.000
_cell.length_c   1.000
_cell.angle_alpha   90.00
_cell.angle_beta   90.00
_cell.angle_gamma   90.00
#
_symmetry.space_group_name_H-M   'P 1'
#
loop_
_entity.id
_entity.type
_entity.pdbx_description
1 polymer ?
#
loop_
_entity_poly.entity_id
_entity_poly.type
_entity_poly.pdbx_seq_one_letter_code
_entity_poly.pdbx_strand_id
1 'polypeptide(L)'
;YIGALALEGKTFDYKTNERLHRALELKLFEDQKDSIKLTSLVSNVVDKETQAKIDVVKQRLIDRYGYNDTSATDLLNFVASIFARGDIKE
;
A
#
# COMPACT_ATOMS: atom_id res chain seq x y z
N TYR A 1 30.88 -0.04 -17.90
CA TYR A 1 30.97 -1.38 -17.29
C TYR A 1 30.19 -2.41 -18.10
N ILE A 2 28.88 -2.21 -18.33
CA ILE A 2 28.05 -3.10 -19.16
C ILE A 2 28.56 -3.17 -20.63
N GLY A 3 28.90 -2.02 -21.22
CA GLY A 3 29.45 -1.97 -22.58
C GLY A 3 30.83 -2.62 -22.75
N ALA A 4 31.63 -2.72 -21.68
CA ALA A 4 32.94 -3.38 -21.72
C ALA A 4 32.82 -4.91 -21.64
N LEU A 5 31.86 -5.43 -20.86
CA LEU A 5 31.55 -6.86 -20.79
C LEU A 5 30.91 -7.38 -22.09
N ALA A 6 30.11 -6.55 -22.76
CA ALA A 6 29.53 -6.88 -24.07
C ALA A 6 30.59 -6.99 -25.18
N LEU A 7 31.67 -6.20 -25.10
CA LEU A 7 32.83 -6.29 -26.01
C LEU A 7 33.69 -7.55 -25.77
N GLU A 8 33.69 -8.09 -24.54
CA GLU A 8 34.38 -9.35 -24.17
C GLU A 8 33.50 -10.61 -24.38
N GLY A 9 32.28 -10.48 -24.90
CA GLY A 9 31.38 -11.61 -25.15
C GLY A 9 30.84 -12.31 -23.90
N LYS A 10 30.97 -11.69 -22.72
CA LYS A 10 30.50 -12.25 -21.44
C LYS A 10 29.07 -11.78 -21.17
N THR A 11 28.20 -12.71 -20.79
CA THR A 11 26.84 -12.42 -20.37
C THR A 11 26.84 -11.57 -19.10
N PHE A 12 26.12 -10.45 -19.15
CA PHE A 12 25.98 -9.55 -18.00
C PHE A 12 25.16 -10.23 -16.90
N ASP A 13 25.78 -10.43 -15.73
CA ASP A 13 25.10 -10.86 -14.51
C ASP A 13 24.96 -9.65 -13.56
N TYR A 14 23.72 -9.27 -13.26
CA TYR A 14 23.37 -8.15 -12.40
C TYR A 14 23.89 -8.29 -10.97
N LYS A 15 24.24 -9.51 -10.52
CA LYS A 15 24.82 -9.80 -9.20
C LYS A 15 26.30 -9.44 -9.09
N THR A 16 27.01 -9.33 -10.22
CA THR A 16 28.46 -9.08 -10.23
C THR A 16 28.83 -7.62 -9.96
N ASN A 17 27.86 -6.71 -9.93
CA ASN A 17 28.07 -5.30 -9.64
C ASN A 17 27.28 -4.88 -8.40
N GLU A 18 27.98 -4.74 -7.27
CA GLU A 18 27.37 -4.32 -6.00
C GLU A 18 26.61 -2.99 -6.09
N ARG A 19 27.03 -2.04 -6.93
CA ARG A 19 26.35 -0.74 -7.06
C ARG A 19 25.00 -0.92 -7.76
N LEU A 20 24.94 -1.77 -8.79
CA LEU A 20 23.70 -2.07 -9.50
C LEU A 20 22.76 -2.91 -8.62
N HIS A 21 23.30 -3.90 -7.90
CA HIS A 21 22.51 -4.73 -7.00
C HIS A 21 21.86 -3.91 -5.89
N ARG A 22 22.61 -3.03 -5.20
CA ARG A 22 22.06 -2.13 -4.18
C ARG A 22 21.03 -1.15 -4.75
N ALA A 23 21.26 -0.63 -5.95
CA ALA A 23 20.30 0.27 -6.59
C ALA A 23 18.97 -0.44 -6.90
N LEU A 24 19.02 -1.71 -7.33
CA LEU A 24 17.84 -2.53 -7.55
C LEU A 24 17.13 -2.88 -6.24
N GLU A 25 17.86 -3.22 -5.17
CA GLU A 25 17.28 -3.46 -3.85
C GLU A 25 16.62 -2.21 -3.27
N LEU A 26 17.27 -1.04 -3.36
CA LEU A 26 16.69 0.24 -2.95
C LEU A 26 15.43 0.56 -3.74
N LYS A 27 15.44 0.33 -5.05
CA LYS A 27 14.28 0.56 -5.90
C LYS A 27 13.14 -0.40 -5.57
N LEU A 28 13.44 -1.69 -5.38
CA LEU A 28 12.47 -2.69 -4.96
C LEU A 28 11.87 -2.38 -3.59
N PHE A 29 12.70 -1.90 -2.67
CA PHE A 29 12.27 -1.50 -1.33
C PHE A 29 11.36 -0.28 -1.39
N GLU A 30 11.73 0.77 -2.13
CA GLU A 30 10.86 1.94 -2.32
C GLU A 30 9.53 1.57 -3.00
N ASP A 31 9.56 0.70 -4.02
CA ASP A 31 8.34 0.27 -4.71
C ASP A 31 7.42 -0.60 -3.83
N GLN A 32 7.98 -1.35 -2.87
CA GLN A 32 7.21 -2.16 -1.91
C GLN A 32 6.90 -1.45 -0.59
N LYS A 33 7.52 -0.30 -0.30
CA LYS A 33 7.39 0.44 0.97
C LYS A 33 5.94 0.82 1.27
N ASP A 34 5.19 1.25 0.26
CA ASP A 34 3.78 1.60 0.42
C ASP A 34 2.92 0.35 0.59
N SER A 35 3.27 -0.76 -0.07
CA SER A 35 2.60 -2.05 0.14
C SER A 35 2.83 -2.59 1.55
N ILE A 36 4.04 -2.46 2.09
CA ILE A 36 4.43 -2.93 3.44
C ILE A 36 3.75 -2.08 4.52
N LYS A 37 3.67 -0.75 4.33
CA LYS A 37 2.93 0.12 5.25
C LYS A 37 1.44 -0.18 5.26
N LEU A 38 0.84 -0.47 4.11
CA LEU A 38 -0.59 -0.75 4.02
C LEU A 38 -0.95 -2.06 4.74
N THR A 39 -0.16 -3.12 4.57
CA THR A 39 -0.36 -4.36 5.33
C THR A 39 -0.08 -4.19 6.82
N SER A 40 0.96 -3.46 7.23
CA SER A 40 1.24 -3.21 8.66
C SER A 40 0.20 -2.33 9.36
N LEU A 41 -0.39 -1.34 8.68
CA LEU A 41 -1.48 -0.51 9.21
C LEU A 41 -2.79 -1.30 9.33
N VAL A 42 -3.03 -2.26 8.42
CA VAL A 42 -4.22 -3.14 8.45
C VAL A 42 -4.04 -4.32 9.43
N SER A 43 -2.82 -4.71 9.77
CA SER A 43 -2.55 -5.86 10.64
C SER A 43 -2.49 -5.56 12.14
N ASN A 44 -2.33 -4.30 12.56
CA ASN A 44 -2.40 -3.95 13.97
C ASN A 44 -3.85 -3.70 14.37
N VAL A 45 -4.58 -4.81 14.54
CA VAL A 45 -5.74 -4.97 15.43
C VAL A 45 -6.59 -3.70 15.55
N VAL A 46 -7.59 -3.56 14.67
CA VAL A 46 -8.68 -2.61 14.91
C VAL A 46 -9.25 -2.96 16.29
N ASP A 47 -9.05 -2.07 17.26
CA ASP A 47 -9.52 -2.24 18.62
C ASP A 47 -11.02 -2.57 18.62
N LYS A 48 -11.47 -3.50 19.48
CA LYS A 48 -12.88 -3.94 19.51
C LYS A 48 -13.86 -2.78 19.67
N GLU A 49 -13.47 -1.73 20.41
CA GLU A 49 -14.27 -0.52 20.56
C GLU A 49 -14.36 0.28 19.25
N THR A 50 -13.26 0.34 18.50
CA THR A 50 -13.22 1.00 17.20
C THR A 50 -14.07 0.26 16.17
N GLN A 51 -14.01 -1.08 16.17
CA GLN A 51 -14.86 -1.90 15.32
C GLN A 51 -16.35 -1.69 15.62
N ALA A 52 -16.73 -1.64 16.90
CA ALA A 52 -18.11 -1.36 17.30
C ALA A 52 -18.60 0.02 16.82
N LYS A 53 -17.74 1.06 16.87
CA LYS A 53 -18.05 2.39 16.33
C LYS A 53 -18.24 2.36 14.81
N ILE A 54 -17.38 1.63 14.09
CA ILE A 54 -17.49 1.44 12.64
C ILE A 54 -18.82 0.76 12.29
N ASP A 55 -19.21 -0.27 13.02
CA ASP A 55 -20.46 -1.00 12.79
C ASP A 55 -21.71 -0.13 13.05
N VAL A 56 -21.69 0.76 14.05
CA VAL A 56 -22.77 1.74 14.27
C VAL A 56 -22.90 2.71 13.09
N VAL A 57 -21.78 3.13 12.50
CA VAL A 57 -21.79 4.01 11.32
C VAL A 57 -22.31 3.25 10.09
N LYS A 58 -21.88 2.00 9.87
CA LYS A 58 -22.42 1.16 8.80
C LYS A 58 -23.92 0.97 8.93
N GLN A 59 -24.42 0.61 10.10
CA GLN A 59 -25.86 0.49 10.32
C GLN A 59 -26.60 1.80 10.02
N ARG A 60 -26.08 2.94 10.49
CA ARG A 60 -26.68 4.24 10.19
C ARG A 60 -26.73 4.55 8.69
N LEU A 61 -25.70 4.16 7.92
CA LEU A 61 -25.67 4.32 6.47
C LEU A 61 -26.74 3.46 5.78
N ILE A 62 -26.92 2.22 6.26
CA ILE A 62 -27.93 1.28 5.75
C ILE A 62 -29.34 1.82 6.08
N ASP A 63 -29.62 2.13 7.34
CA ASP A 63 -30.96 2.54 7.80
C ASP A 63 -31.41 3.90 7.25
N ARG A 64 -30.51 4.88 7.17
CA ARG A 64 -30.89 6.26 6.81
C ARG A 64 -30.69 6.61 5.35
N TYR A 65 -29.83 5.89 4.65
CA TYR A 65 -29.46 6.22 3.28
C TYR A 65 -29.58 5.04 2.31
N GLY A 66 -30.05 3.87 2.78
CA GLY A 66 -30.33 2.72 1.93
C GLY A 66 -29.10 2.03 1.36
N TYR A 67 -27.92 2.23 1.95
CA TYR A 67 -26.72 1.49 1.57
C TYR A 67 -26.88 0.00 1.91
N ASN A 68 -26.18 -0.86 1.19
CA ASN A 68 -25.99 -2.25 1.61
C ASN A 68 -24.66 -2.38 2.37
N ASP A 69 -24.46 -3.52 3.05
CA ASP A 69 -23.28 -3.74 3.91
C ASP A 69 -21.94 -3.59 3.15
N THR A 70 -21.90 -4.07 1.91
CA THR A 70 -20.71 -4.00 1.05
C THR A 70 -20.40 -2.55 0.66
N SER A 71 -21.39 -1.79 0.22
CA SER A 71 -21.25 -0.39 -0.18
C SER A 71 -20.92 0.53 1.00
N ALA A 72 -21.47 0.27 2.19
CA ALA A 72 -21.11 1.00 3.41
C ALA A 72 -19.65 0.74 3.81
N THR A 73 -19.18 -0.49 3.64
CA THR A 73 -17.78 -0.86 3.90
C THR A 73 -16.82 -0.23 2.90
N ASP A 74 -17.16 -0.27 1.61
CA ASP A 74 -16.35 0.31 0.54
C ASP A 74 -16.20 1.83 0.70
N LEU A 75 -17.29 2.53 1.03
CA LEU A 75 -17.27 3.97 1.30
C LEU A 75 -16.35 4.33 2.48
N LEU A 76 -16.41 3.57 3.57
CA LEU A 76 -15.54 3.80 4.73
C LEU A 76 -14.07 3.56 4.39
N ASN A 77 -13.76 2.52 3.61
CA ASN A 77 -12.41 2.27 3.11
C ASN A 77 -11.93 3.39 2.17
N PHE A 78 -12.82 3.90 1.31
CA PHE A 78 -12.51 5.01 0.42
C PHE A 78 -12.18 6.28 1.19
N VAL A 79 -12.98 6.66 2.19
CA VAL A 79 -12.72 7.81 3.05
C VAL A 79 -11.41 7.62 3.84
N ALA A 80 -11.15 6.43 4.37
CA ALA A 80 -9.89 6.11 5.05
C ALA A 80 -8.69 6.27 4.10
N SER A 81 -8.82 5.88 2.84
CA SER A 81 -7.77 6.04 1.83
C SER A 81 -7.50 7.50 1.44
N ILE A 82 -8.52 8.36 1.46
CA ILE A 82 -8.36 9.81 1.24
C ILE A 82 -7.62 10.42 2.43
N PHE A 83 -8.04 10.06 3.65
CA PHE A 83 -7.41 10.54 4.87
C PHE A 83 -5.95 10.10 4.97
N ALA A 84 -5.64 8.86 4.61
CA ALA A 84 -4.28 8.32 4.60
C ALA A 84 -3.38 8.97 3.53
N ARG A 85 -3.95 9.39 2.39
CA ARG A 85 -3.21 10.11 1.34
C ARG A 85 -2.98 11.59 1.66
N GLY A 86 -3.69 12.15 2.65
CA GLY A 86 -3.52 13.54 3.06
C GLY A 86 -4.03 14.55 2.03
N ASP A 87 -4.79 14.12 1.01
CA ASP A 87 -5.42 14.97 -0.02
C ASP A 87 -6.65 15.72 0.52
N ILE A 88 -6.56 16.28 1.72
CA ILE A 88 -7.52 17.27 2.20
C ILE A 88 -6.99 18.61 1.71
N LYS A 89 -7.21 18.90 0.42
CA LYS A 89 -7.05 20.29 -0.05
C LYS A 89 -8.10 21.13 0.67
N GLU A 90 -7.63 22.05 1.51
CA GLU A 90 -8.37 23.22 1.97
C GLU A 90 -8.97 24.00 0.79
#